data_AF-A0A7X9AVV2-F1
#
_entry.id   AF-A0A7X9AVV2-F1
#
_cell.length_a   1.000
_cell.length_b   1.000
_cell.length_c   1.000
_cell.angle_alpha   90.00
_cell.angle_beta   90.00
_cell.angle_gamma   90.00
#
_symmetry.space_group_name_H-M   'P 1'
#
loop_
_entity.id
_entity.type
_entity.pdbx_description
1 polymer ?
#
loop_
_entity_poly.entity_id
_entity_poly.type
_entity_poly.pdbx_seq_one_letter_code
_entity_poly.pdbx_strand_id
1 'polypeptide(L)'
;MILCGGKGTRLRDITELLPKPMVPIGEHPIVWHIMHTFAAFGVNRFILCLGYKEEAFIDYFLNFRSRVSDFTITLGDDPKITYHTACREAGWQVTLAHTGIDTMTGGRILKASAHLAPTDTCFFLTYGDGVADIDIDQLYAQHRRFGKLITVSAVHPEGRFGNLEIEGDDVVAFVEKKDRAETYINGGYMVVEREVISRYLEGRPDQYFEQYPMRQAAIDRQMTVYRHEAFWQCMDNPREYQMLNQLWSKGNAPWTTHW
;
A
#
# COMPACT_ATOMS: atom_id res chain seq x y z
N MET A 1 3.90 2.89 -7.52
CA MET A 1 4.27 3.86 -6.47
C MET A 1 3.58 3.47 -5.18
N ILE A 2 4.28 3.51 -4.05
CA ILE A 2 3.72 3.21 -2.73
C ILE A 2 4.01 4.37 -1.78
N LEU A 3 2.96 4.94 -1.19
CA LEU A 3 3.07 6.07 -0.27
C LEU A 3 3.61 5.60 1.10
N CYS A 4 4.83 6.02 1.44
CA CYS A 4 5.55 5.52 2.61
C CYS A 4 5.96 6.59 3.65
N GLY A 5 5.70 7.87 3.39
CA GLY A 5 6.31 8.97 4.16
C GLY A 5 5.48 9.56 5.30
N GLY A 6 4.29 9.04 5.61
CA GLY A 6 3.41 9.58 6.65
C GLY A 6 3.91 9.36 8.08
N LYS A 7 3.59 10.27 9.01
CA LYS A 7 4.03 10.22 10.43
C LYS A 7 3.36 9.14 11.29
N GLY A 8 2.30 8.48 10.80
CA GLY A 8 1.71 7.29 11.47
C GLY A 8 1.12 7.53 12.87
N THR A 9 0.54 8.70 13.15
CA THR A 9 0.20 9.18 14.51
C THR A 9 -0.84 8.37 15.32
N ARG A 10 -1.46 7.34 14.71
CA ARG A 10 -2.53 6.51 15.30
C ARG A 10 -2.05 5.20 15.93
N LEU A 11 -0.86 4.72 15.58
CA LEU A 11 -0.30 3.43 16.04
C LEU A 11 0.90 3.65 16.98
N ARG A 12 0.74 4.50 18.01
CA ARG A 12 1.85 5.14 18.74
C ARG A 12 2.89 4.16 19.30
N ASP A 13 2.47 3.07 19.94
CA ASP A 13 3.40 2.17 20.64
C ASP A 13 4.41 1.45 19.72
N ILE A 14 4.06 1.21 18.45
CA ILE A 14 4.95 0.54 17.46
C ILE A 14 5.54 1.55 16.47
N THR A 15 4.80 2.61 16.12
CA THR A 15 5.28 3.64 15.18
C THR A 15 6.31 4.61 15.78
N GLU A 16 6.40 4.67 17.11
CA GLU A 16 7.50 5.35 17.79
C GLU A 16 8.87 4.79 17.41
N LEU A 17 8.95 3.55 16.93
CA LEU A 17 10.18 2.92 16.45
C LEU A 17 10.24 2.88 14.91
N LEU A 18 9.18 2.47 14.23
CA LEU A 18 9.19 2.28 12.77
C LEU A 18 8.13 3.11 12.02
N PRO A 19 8.39 3.57 10.79
CA PRO A 19 7.33 4.11 9.95
C PRO A 19 6.31 3.00 9.64
N LYS A 20 5.02 3.36 9.51
CA LYS A 20 3.91 2.39 9.39
C LYS A 20 4.13 1.29 8.32
N PRO A 21 4.62 1.60 7.10
CA PRO A 21 4.89 0.58 6.09
C PRO A 21 6.02 -0.40 6.44
N MET A 22 6.86 -0.06 7.41
CA MET A 22 7.94 -0.90 7.91
C MET A 22 7.55 -1.74 9.12
N VAL A 23 6.31 -1.60 9.63
CA VAL A 23 5.81 -2.44 10.71
C VAL A 23 5.69 -3.89 10.19
N PRO A 24 6.23 -4.88 10.92
CA PRO A 24 6.30 -6.27 10.44
C PRO A 24 4.94 -6.99 10.48
N ILE A 25 4.73 -7.85 9.49
CA ILE A 25 3.77 -8.95 9.54
C ILE A 25 4.61 -10.22 9.33
N GLY A 26 4.77 -10.99 10.41
CA GLY A 26 5.77 -12.05 10.47
C GLY A 26 7.19 -11.50 10.34
N GLU A 27 7.93 -12.06 9.40
CA GLU A 27 9.35 -11.79 9.17
C GLU A 27 9.60 -10.55 8.32
N HIS A 28 8.56 -10.02 7.66
CA HIS A 28 8.67 -8.96 6.66
C HIS A 28 7.79 -7.73 6.97
N PRO A 29 8.22 -6.51 6.63
CA PRO A 29 7.42 -5.31 6.76
C PRO A 29 6.18 -5.36 5.85
N ILE A 30 5.06 -4.75 6.25
CA ILE A 30 3.83 -4.72 5.44
C ILE A 30 4.05 -4.21 4.02
N VAL A 31 4.98 -3.28 3.79
CA VAL A 31 5.34 -2.81 2.44
C VAL A 31 5.85 -3.93 1.54
N TRP A 32 6.58 -4.91 2.09
CA TRP A 32 7.05 -6.09 1.34
C TRP A 32 5.87 -6.98 0.93
N HIS A 33 4.87 -7.16 1.80
CA HIS A 33 3.65 -7.91 1.48
C HIS A 33 2.87 -7.25 0.34
N ILE A 34 2.74 -5.91 0.39
CA ILE A 34 2.08 -5.13 -0.66
C ILE A 34 2.85 -5.23 -1.98
N MET A 35 4.19 -5.15 -1.93
CA MET A 35 5.02 -5.32 -3.13
C MET A 35 4.85 -6.71 -3.73
N HIS A 36 4.76 -7.77 -2.93
CA HIS A 36 4.46 -9.12 -3.40
C HIS A 36 3.10 -9.24 -4.08
N THR A 37 2.06 -8.59 -3.54
CA THR A 37 0.74 -8.54 -4.21
C THR A 37 0.85 -7.98 -5.62
N PHE A 38 1.68 -6.97 -5.88
CA PHE A 38 1.92 -6.45 -7.23
C PHE A 38 2.85 -7.36 -8.06
N ALA A 39 3.90 -7.91 -7.45
CA ALA A 39 4.87 -8.76 -8.13
C ALA A 39 4.27 -10.07 -8.66
N ALA A 40 3.28 -10.62 -7.96
CA ALA A 40 2.45 -11.75 -8.39
C ALA A 40 1.85 -11.54 -9.80
N PHE A 41 1.53 -10.29 -10.16
CA PHE A 41 0.98 -9.91 -11.46
C PHE A 41 2.05 -9.28 -12.38
N GLY A 42 3.33 -9.61 -12.16
CA GLY A 42 4.45 -9.16 -12.99
C GLY A 42 4.90 -7.71 -12.77
N VAL A 43 4.35 -6.99 -11.78
CA VAL A 43 4.77 -5.62 -11.47
C VAL A 43 5.94 -5.66 -10.49
N ASN A 44 7.16 -5.52 -11.02
CA ASN A 44 8.41 -5.66 -10.25
C ASN A 44 9.22 -4.34 -10.09
N ARG A 45 8.73 -3.22 -10.63
CA ARG A 45 9.36 -1.89 -10.48
C ARG A 45 8.58 -1.03 -9.50
N PHE A 46 9.19 -0.78 -8.35
CA PHE A 46 8.58 -0.07 -7.23
C PHE A 46 9.26 1.28 -7.01
N ILE A 47 8.44 2.29 -6.73
CA ILE A 47 8.91 3.59 -6.27
C ILE A 47 8.26 3.82 -4.91
N LEU A 48 9.06 3.84 -3.85
CA LEU A 48 8.61 4.08 -2.48
C LEU A 48 8.75 5.57 -2.17
N CYS A 49 7.64 6.24 -1.89
CA CYS A 49 7.62 7.67 -1.63
C CYS A 49 7.94 7.92 -0.15
N LEU A 50 9.22 8.13 0.16
CA LEU A 50 9.75 8.20 1.52
C LEU A 50 9.59 9.59 2.16
N GLY A 51 9.61 9.62 3.49
CA GLY A 51 9.46 10.82 4.30
C GLY A 51 9.91 10.56 5.73
N TYR A 52 8.97 10.52 6.68
CA TYR A 52 9.29 10.22 8.07
C TYR A 52 10.04 8.87 8.22
N LYS A 53 11.19 8.89 8.91
CA LYS A 53 12.02 7.70 9.21
C LYS A 53 12.45 6.89 7.98
N GLU A 54 12.86 7.57 6.92
CA GLU A 54 13.30 6.93 5.68
C GLU A 54 14.47 5.95 5.83
N GLU A 55 15.35 6.15 6.83
CA GLU A 55 16.46 5.25 7.15
C GLU A 55 16.05 3.78 7.32
N ALA A 56 14.87 3.53 7.91
CA ALA A 56 14.37 2.16 8.07
C ALA A 56 14.16 1.44 6.73
N PHE A 57 13.76 2.17 5.68
CA PHE A 57 13.63 1.62 4.34
C PHE A 57 14.99 1.42 3.70
N ILE A 58 15.89 2.39 3.84
CA ILE A 58 17.26 2.34 3.31
C ILE A 58 17.98 1.10 3.86
N ASP A 59 18.00 0.94 5.18
CA ASP A 59 18.63 -0.20 5.86
C ASP A 59 17.98 -1.53 5.50
N TYR A 60 16.65 -1.56 5.30
CA TYR A 60 15.96 -2.77 4.91
C TYR A 60 16.35 -3.22 3.50
N PHE A 61 16.29 -2.32 2.52
CA PHE A 61 16.52 -2.66 1.11
C PHE A 61 18.02 -2.82 0.78
N LEU A 62 18.93 -2.04 1.39
CA LEU A 62 20.38 -2.23 1.21
C LEU A 62 20.85 -3.59 1.76
N ASN A 63 20.26 -4.04 2.87
CA ASN A 63 20.61 -5.33 3.49
C ASN A 63 19.66 -6.47 3.10
N PHE A 64 18.76 -6.25 2.13
CA PHE A 64 17.65 -7.16 1.85
C PHE A 64 18.12 -8.59 1.60
N ARG A 65 19.14 -8.76 0.74
CA ARG A 65 19.66 -10.08 0.39
C ARG A 65 20.16 -10.85 1.60
N SER A 66 20.80 -10.18 2.56
CA SER A 66 21.28 -10.78 3.80
C SER A 66 20.16 -11.06 4.81
N ARG A 67 19.00 -10.40 4.68
CA ARG A 67 17.83 -10.64 5.54
C ARG A 67 17.02 -11.86 5.11
N VAL A 68 17.01 -12.17 3.81
CA VAL A 68 16.12 -13.18 3.21
C VAL A 68 16.86 -14.41 2.68
N SER A 69 18.16 -14.51 2.90
CA SER A 69 18.97 -15.61 2.41
C SER A 69 19.92 -16.12 3.48
N ASP A 70 20.19 -17.42 3.46
CA ASP A 70 21.31 -17.98 4.21
C ASP A 70 22.60 -17.47 3.56
N PHE A 71 23.54 -16.99 4.37
CA PHE A 71 24.82 -16.50 3.88
C PHE A 71 25.97 -16.82 4.83
N THR A 72 27.16 -16.94 4.26
CA THR A 72 28.41 -16.99 5.02
C THR A 72 29.15 -15.67 4.80
N ILE A 73 29.56 -15.05 5.90
CA ILE A 73 30.45 -13.89 5.89
C ILE A 73 31.83 -14.30 6.40
N THR A 74 32.87 -14.07 5.59
CA THR A 74 34.27 -14.18 6.01
C THR A 74 34.69 -12.81 6.54
N LEU A 75 35.21 -12.79 7.77
CA LEU A 75 35.72 -11.59 8.43
C LEU A 75 37.26 -11.55 8.32
N GLY A 76 37.87 -10.36 8.37
CA GLY A 76 39.31 -10.16 8.26
C GLY A 76 39.68 -9.15 7.17
N ASP A 77 40.94 -9.19 6.72
CA ASP A 77 41.49 -8.22 5.75
C ASP A 77 40.89 -8.34 4.33
N ASP A 78 40.27 -9.49 4.01
CA ASP A 78 39.54 -9.72 2.74
C ASP A 78 38.10 -10.18 3.02
N PRO A 79 37.19 -9.24 3.36
CA PRO A 79 35.81 -9.59 3.71
C PRO A 79 35.04 -10.06 2.49
N LYS A 80 34.37 -11.22 2.62
CA LYS A 80 33.60 -11.84 1.54
C LYS A 80 32.25 -12.35 2.03
N ILE A 81 31.20 -12.10 1.25
CA ILE A 81 29.85 -12.64 1.48
C ILE A 81 29.51 -13.64 0.38
N THR A 82 29.02 -14.82 0.76
CA THR A 82 28.49 -15.83 -0.16
C THR A 82 27.06 -16.18 0.25
N TYR A 83 26.11 -16.08 -0.68
CA TYR A 83 24.70 -16.41 -0.46
C TYR A 83 24.40 -17.83 -0.93
N HIS A 84 23.71 -18.61 -0.10
CA HIS A 84 23.47 -20.04 -0.31
C HIS A 84 22.07 -20.37 -0.81
N THR A 85 21.11 -19.47 -0.62
CA THR A 85 19.73 -19.63 -1.09
C THR A 85 19.41 -18.65 -2.21
N ALA A 86 18.47 -19.01 -3.08
CA ALA A 86 17.93 -18.10 -4.09
C ALA A 86 17.06 -17.03 -3.42
N CYS A 87 17.08 -15.81 -3.95
CA CYS A 87 16.18 -14.72 -3.54
C CYS A 87 15.02 -14.67 -4.52
N ARG A 88 13.79 -14.84 -4.04
CA ARG A 88 12.58 -14.84 -4.87
C ARG A 88 12.36 -13.48 -5.53
N GLU A 89 12.77 -12.42 -4.84
CA GLU A 89 12.61 -11.02 -5.22
C GLU A 89 13.77 -10.50 -6.09
N ALA A 90 14.63 -11.39 -6.61
CA ALA A 90 15.80 -10.99 -7.40
C ALA A 90 15.46 -10.15 -8.64
N GLY A 91 14.22 -10.21 -9.14
CA GLY A 91 13.74 -9.40 -10.26
C GLY A 91 13.21 -8.01 -9.88
N TRP A 92 13.16 -7.65 -8.59
CA TRP A 92 12.58 -6.39 -8.15
C TRP A 92 13.55 -5.22 -8.34
N GLN A 93 13.03 -4.09 -8.82
CA GLN A 93 13.71 -2.81 -8.87
C GLN A 93 13.02 -1.85 -7.91
N VAL A 94 13.72 -1.39 -6.87
CA VAL A 94 13.13 -0.55 -5.82
C VAL A 94 13.82 0.81 -5.79
N THR A 95 13.10 1.86 -6.16
CA THR A 95 13.53 3.25 -6.00
C THR A 95 13.06 3.78 -4.66
N LEU A 96 14.01 4.21 -3.83
CA LEU A 96 13.77 4.91 -2.57
C LEU A 96 13.72 6.42 -2.84
N ALA A 97 12.53 6.98 -3.05
CA ALA A 97 12.37 8.37 -3.45
C ALA A 97 12.20 9.28 -2.22
N HIS A 98 13.16 10.20 -1.99
CA HIS A 98 13.12 11.19 -0.91
C HIS A 98 12.09 12.29 -1.18
N THR A 99 10.82 12.00 -0.87
CA THR A 99 9.72 12.93 -1.19
C THR A 99 9.51 14.02 -0.14
N GLY A 100 10.25 13.99 0.98
CA GLY A 100 10.28 15.03 2.02
C GLY A 100 9.37 14.75 3.21
N ILE A 101 9.75 15.18 4.42
CA ILE A 101 9.05 14.83 5.66
C ILE A 101 7.65 15.44 5.77
N ASP A 102 7.49 16.72 5.39
CA ASP A 102 6.22 17.45 5.53
C ASP A 102 5.40 17.49 4.23
N THR A 103 5.83 16.75 3.20
CA THR A 103 5.10 16.69 1.92
C THR A 103 3.84 15.82 2.03
N MET A 104 2.71 16.34 1.54
CA MET A 104 1.43 15.62 1.53
C MET A 104 1.35 14.61 0.39
N THR A 105 0.36 13.70 0.44
CA THR A 105 0.27 12.56 -0.50
C THR A 105 0.31 12.96 -1.97
N GLY A 106 -0.33 14.07 -2.37
CA GLY A 106 -0.28 14.59 -3.74
C GLY A 106 1.10 15.09 -4.15
N GLY A 107 1.76 15.88 -3.30
CA GLY A 107 3.13 16.34 -3.53
C GLY A 107 4.16 15.20 -3.59
N ARG A 108 3.95 14.14 -2.82
CA ARG A 108 4.82 12.95 -2.87
C ARG A 108 4.73 12.25 -4.21
N ILE A 109 3.52 12.09 -4.75
CA ILE A 109 3.29 11.52 -6.07
C ILE A 109 3.95 12.39 -7.14
N LEU A 110 3.77 13.72 -7.06
CA LEU A 110 4.40 14.67 -7.98
C LEU A 110 5.93 14.52 -7.98
N LYS A 111 6.58 14.53 -6.81
CA LYS A 111 8.04 14.37 -6.72
C LYS A 111 8.50 13.00 -7.21
N ALA A 112 7.81 11.94 -6.81
CA ALA A 112 8.14 10.57 -7.21
C ALA A 112 7.95 10.33 -8.71
N SER A 113 7.12 11.12 -9.39
CA SER A 113 6.90 11.01 -10.84
C SER A 113 8.14 11.25 -11.69
N ALA A 114 9.17 11.92 -11.14
CA ALA A 114 10.46 12.07 -11.79
C ALA A 114 11.18 10.72 -12.04
N HIS A 115 10.79 9.66 -11.33
CA HIS A 115 11.34 8.31 -11.48
C HIS A 115 10.51 7.40 -12.40
N LEU A 116 9.40 7.89 -12.98
CA LEU A 116 8.69 7.15 -14.03
C LEU A 116 9.53 7.15 -15.30
N ALA A 117 9.56 6.02 -16.01
CA ALA A 117 10.24 5.95 -17.30
C ALA A 117 9.53 6.86 -18.31
N PRO A 118 10.24 7.43 -19.31
CA PRO A 118 9.60 8.26 -20.33
C PRO A 118 8.47 7.56 -21.09
N THR A 119 8.54 6.23 -21.22
CA THR A 119 7.55 5.39 -21.87
C THR A 119 6.36 5.01 -20.99
N ASP A 120 6.42 5.28 -19.68
CA ASP A 120 5.31 4.97 -18.78
C ASP A 120 4.14 5.93 -19.07
N THR A 121 2.99 5.36 -19.44
CA THR A 121 1.75 6.12 -19.66
C THR A 121 0.84 6.11 -18.44
N CYS A 122 0.89 5.06 -17.63
CA CYS A 122 0.14 4.90 -16.39
C CYS A 122 0.99 4.20 -15.33
N PHE A 123 0.58 4.26 -14.07
CA PHE A 123 1.25 3.57 -12.96
C PHE A 123 0.25 3.13 -11.90
N PHE A 124 0.61 2.09 -11.16
CA PHE A 124 -0.12 1.71 -9.95
C PHE A 124 0.27 2.63 -8.79
N LEU A 125 -0.73 3.00 -7.98
CA LEU A 125 -0.55 3.81 -6.77
C LEU A 125 -1.30 3.16 -5.61
N THR A 126 -0.65 3.02 -4.46
CA THR A 126 -1.34 2.55 -3.25
C THR A 126 -0.74 3.15 -1.97
N TYR A 127 -1.44 2.91 -0.86
CA TYR A 127 -0.96 3.20 0.48
C TYR A 127 -0.05 2.09 0.99
N GLY A 128 0.96 2.44 1.80
CA GLY A 128 1.92 1.48 2.34
C GLY A 128 1.44 0.70 3.56
N ASP A 129 0.14 0.62 3.82
CA ASP A 129 -0.40 0.16 5.10
C ASP A 129 -1.63 -0.75 5.01
N GLY A 130 -2.03 -1.16 3.80
CA GLY A 130 -3.19 -2.03 3.57
C GLY A 130 -2.89 -3.20 2.64
N VAL A 131 -3.26 -4.41 3.06
CA VAL A 131 -3.12 -5.66 2.30
C VAL A 131 -4.48 -6.16 1.83
N ALA A 132 -4.51 -6.80 0.66
CA ALA A 132 -5.74 -7.33 0.07
C ALA A 132 -5.43 -8.53 -0.84
N ASP A 133 -6.41 -9.40 -1.05
CA ASP A 133 -6.40 -10.47 -2.07
C ASP A 133 -6.85 -9.94 -3.45
N ILE A 134 -6.51 -8.68 -3.73
CA ILE A 134 -6.95 -7.95 -4.91
C ILE A 134 -6.30 -8.49 -6.18
N ASP A 135 -7.13 -8.68 -7.21
CA ASP A 135 -6.68 -9.02 -8.56
C ASP A 135 -6.22 -7.76 -9.30
N ILE A 136 -4.91 -7.61 -9.46
CA ILE A 136 -4.28 -6.44 -10.09
C ILE A 136 -4.54 -6.41 -11.60
N ASP A 137 -4.64 -7.57 -12.25
CA ASP A 137 -4.95 -7.67 -13.68
C ASP A 137 -6.38 -7.23 -13.97
N GLN A 138 -7.35 -7.64 -13.14
CA GLN A 138 -8.73 -7.19 -13.27
C GLN A 138 -8.88 -5.70 -12.99
N LEU A 139 -8.20 -5.19 -11.95
CA LEU A 139 -8.12 -3.75 -11.67
C LEU A 139 -7.59 -2.98 -12.90
N TYR A 140 -6.51 -3.46 -13.51
CA TYR A 140 -5.92 -2.84 -14.69
C TYR A 140 -6.82 -2.95 -15.93
N ALA A 141 -7.39 -4.12 -16.20
CA ALA A 141 -8.32 -4.33 -17.30
C ALA A 141 -9.55 -3.41 -17.20
N GLN A 142 -10.07 -3.22 -15.99
CA GLN A 142 -11.17 -2.32 -15.72
C GLN A 142 -10.79 -0.85 -15.98
N HIS A 143 -9.61 -0.43 -15.55
CA HIS A 143 -9.08 0.91 -15.85
C HIS A 143 -9.02 1.16 -17.36
N ARG A 144 -8.42 0.23 -18.11
CA ARG A 144 -8.31 0.30 -19.57
C ARG A 144 -9.66 0.33 -20.28
N ARG A 145 -10.63 -0.44 -19.80
CA ARG A 145 -11.99 -0.49 -20.36
C ARG A 145 -12.73 0.84 -20.22
N PHE A 146 -12.61 1.53 -19.08
CA PHE A 146 -13.34 2.77 -18.83
C PHE A 146 -12.62 4.03 -19.35
N GLY A 147 -11.30 3.97 -19.58
CA GLY A 147 -10.53 5.08 -20.14
C GLY A 147 -10.57 6.35 -19.28
N LYS A 148 -10.57 6.18 -17.96
CA LYS A 148 -10.57 7.27 -16.96
C LYS A 148 -9.17 7.50 -16.44
N LEU A 149 -8.86 8.72 -16.00
CA LEU A 149 -7.53 9.05 -15.49
C LEU A 149 -7.19 8.36 -14.16
N ILE A 150 -8.18 8.05 -13.32
CA ILE A 150 -7.97 7.36 -12.04
C ILE A 150 -8.99 6.23 -11.90
N THR A 151 -8.51 5.02 -11.59
CA THR A 151 -9.33 3.93 -11.08
C THR A 151 -8.92 3.62 -9.65
N VAL A 152 -9.87 3.65 -8.73
CA VAL A 152 -9.66 3.35 -7.31
C VAL A 152 -10.33 2.03 -6.92
N SER A 153 -9.70 1.24 -6.07
CA SER A 153 -10.32 0.05 -5.52
C SER A 153 -11.29 0.43 -4.40
N ALA A 154 -12.57 0.19 -4.63
CA ALA A 154 -13.65 0.37 -3.67
C ALA A 154 -13.78 -0.89 -2.81
N VAL A 155 -13.59 -0.75 -1.51
CA VAL A 155 -13.58 -1.87 -0.53
C VAL A 155 -14.57 -1.60 0.59
N HIS A 156 -14.94 -2.65 1.32
CA HIS A 156 -15.73 -2.53 2.54
C HIS A 156 -14.80 -2.41 3.75
N PRO A 157 -14.97 -1.39 4.61
CA PRO A 157 -14.29 -1.39 5.90
C PRO A 157 -14.87 -2.48 6.80
N GLU A 158 -14.06 -3.05 7.68
CA GLU A 158 -14.57 -3.90 8.76
C GLU A 158 -15.56 -3.13 9.64
N GLY A 159 -16.63 -3.81 10.05
CA GLY A 159 -17.55 -3.32 11.07
C GLY A 159 -16.81 -3.00 12.36
N ARG A 160 -16.74 -1.70 12.72
CA ARG A 160 -16.09 -1.24 13.96
C ARG A 160 -16.96 -1.43 15.19
N PHE A 161 -18.28 -1.44 15.01
CA PHE A 161 -19.27 -1.44 16.08
C PHE A 161 -20.39 -2.43 15.78
N GLY A 162 -21.04 -2.96 16.82
CA GLY A 162 -22.31 -3.65 16.70
C GLY A 162 -23.40 -2.68 16.23
N ASN A 163 -24.20 -3.09 15.25
CA ASN A 163 -25.30 -2.30 14.75
C ASN A 163 -26.56 -2.59 15.57
N LEU A 164 -27.29 -1.55 15.94
CA LEU A 164 -28.63 -1.66 16.53
C LEU A 164 -29.65 -1.49 15.42
N GLU A 165 -30.57 -2.44 15.30
CA GLU A 165 -31.80 -2.24 14.54
C GLU A 165 -32.86 -1.75 15.53
N ILE A 166 -33.42 -0.57 15.28
CA ILE A 166 -34.34 0.14 16.17
C ILE A 166 -35.68 0.27 15.46
N GLU A 167 -36.76 -0.17 16.11
CA GLU A 167 -38.13 0.10 15.69
C GLU A 167 -38.85 0.91 16.77
N GLY A 168 -39.19 2.16 16.47
CA GLY A 168 -39.71 3.09 17.47
C GLY A 168 -38.65 3.44 18.53
N ASP A 169 -38.97 3.17 19.79
CA ASP A 169 -38.05 3.33 20.93
C ASP A 169 -37.39 2.00 21.37
N ASP A 170 -37.74 0.89 20.72
CA ASP A 170 -37.25 -0.45 21.06
C ASP A 170 -36.08 -0.88 20.16
N VAL A 171 -35.07 -1.50 20.76
CA VAL A 171 -34.00 -2.20 20.03
C VAL A 171 -34.51 -3.59 19.67
N VAL A 172 -34.79 -3.83 18.39
CA VAL A 172 -35.35 -5.11 17.90
C VAL A 172 -34.28 -6.12 17.49
N ALA A 173 -33.06 -5.65 17.17
CA ALA A 173 -31.92 -6.54 16.97
C ALA A 173 -30.60 -5.89 17.37
N PHE A 174 -29.71 -6.70 17.93
CA PHE A 174 -28.31 -6.37 18.12
C PHE A 174 -27.50 -7.21 17.14
N VAL A 175 -27.04 -6.61 16.05
CA VAL A 175 -26.20 -7.27 15.06
C VAL A 175 -24.76 -6.94 15.39
N GLU A 176 -24.12 -7.79 16.19
CA GLU A 176 -22.68 -7.70 16.43
C GLU A 176 -21.96 -7.85 15.09
N LYS A 177 -21.17 -6.82 14.73
CA LYS A 177 -20.40 -6.69 13.49
C LYS A 177 -21.02 -7.39 12.28
N LYS A 178 -21.83 -6.68 11.47
CA LYS A 178 -21.98 -7.09 10.06
C LYS A 178 -20.57 -7.19 9.48
N ASP A 179 -20.20 -8.34 8.91
CA ASP A 179 -18.87 -8.57 8.32
C ASP A 179 -18.51 -7.52 7.24
N ARG A 180 -19.51 -6.79 6.71
CA ARG A 180 -19.34 -5.73 5.72
C ARG A 180 -20.22 -4.53 6.06
N ALA A 181 -19.64 -3.34 6.07
CA ALA A 181 -20.41 -2.10 6.05
C ALA A 181 -21.12 -1.94 4.69
N GLU A 182 -22.31 -1.33 4.65
CA GLU A 182 -23.05 -1.12 3.38
C GLU A 182 -22.38 -0.07 2.47
N THR A 183 -21.40 0.67 2.98
CA THR A 183 -20.70 1.73 2.26
C THR A 183 -19.34 1.26 1.74
N TYR A 184 -18.99 1.70 0.52
CA TYR A 184 -17.65 1.56 -0.02
C TYR A 184 -16.75 2.70 0.46
N ILE A 185 -15.49 2.37 0.71
CA ILE A 185 -14.42 3.34 0.94
C ILE A 185 -13.29 3.17 -0.08
N ASN A 186 -12.39 4.15 -0.12
CA ASN A 186 -11.14 4.06 -0.88
C ASN A 186 -10.18 3.08 -0.19
N GLY A 187 -9.95 1.91 -0.81
CA GLY A 187 -9.04 0.89 -0.31
C GLY A 187 -7.58 1.05 -0.75
N GLY A 188 -7.24 2.13 -1.45
CA GLY A 188 -5.97 2.23 -2.16
C GLY A 188 -6.01 1.50 -3.49
N TYR A 189 -4.94 0.78 -3.82
CA TYR A 189 -4.77 -0.03 -5.03
C TYR A 189 -5.41 0.61 -6.26
N MET A 190 -4.71 1.60 -6.79
CA MET A 190 -5.22 2.47 -7.84
C MET A 190 -4.42 2.28 -9.12
N VAL A 191 -5.06 2.56 -10.24
CA VAL A 191 -4.38 2.79 -11.53
C VAL A 191 -4.55 4.26 -11.88
N VAL A 192 -3.43 4.92 -12.17
CA VAL A 192 -3.37 6.37 -12.38
C VAL A 192 -2.67 6.63 -13.71
N GLU A 193 -3.35 7.34 -14.61
CA GLU A 193 -2.75 7.83 -15.84
C GLU A 193 -1.73 8.94 -15.55
N ARG A 194 -0.63 8.99 -16.29
CA ARG A 194 0.44 9.97 -16.09
C ARG A 194 -0.05 11.41 -16.25
N GLU A 195 -1.10 11.63 -17.07
CA GLU A 195 -1.76 12.93 -17.22
C GLU A 195 -2.25 13.53 -15.88
N VAL A 196 -2.57 12.69 -14.88
CA VAL A 196 -2.98 13.17 -13.55
C VAL A 196 -1.91 14.07 -12.92
N ILE A 197 -0.63 13.82 -13.21
CA ILE A 197 0.49 14.59 -12.66
C ILE A 197 0.39 16.04 -13.12
N SER A 198 0.38 16.29 -14.44
CA SER A 198 0.31 17.65 -14.97
C SER A 198 -1.05 18.30 -14.75
N ARG A 199 -2.14 17.53 -14.83
CA ARG A 199 -3.50 18.06 -14.75
C ARG A 199 -3.93 18.42 -13.33
N TYR A 200 -3.59 17.60 -12.34
CA TYR A 200 -4.14 17.72 -10.99
C TYR A 200 -3.10 17.91 -9.88
N LEU A 201 -1.82 17.61 -10.12
CA LEU A 201 -0.76 17.71 -9.10
C LEU A 201 0.21 18.87 -9.31
N GLU A 202 0.58 19.17 -10.56
CA GLU A 202 1.49 20.28 -10.86
C GLU A 202 0.96 21.62 -10.32
N GLY A 203 1.89 22.42 -9.79
CA GLY A 203 1.57 23.67 -9.09
C GLY A 203 0.86 23.50 -7.74
N ARG A 204 0.64 22.27 -7.25
CA ARG A 204 -0.09 21.98 -6.00
C ARG A 204 0.63 20.97 -5.09
N PRO A 205 1.92 21.19 -4.77
CA PRO A 205 2.72 20.22 -4.01
C PRO A 205 2.22 19.99 -2.57
N ASP A 206 1.46 20.92 -2.00
CA ASP A 206 1.02 20.85 -0.59
C ASP A 206 -0.33 20.14 -0.41
N GLN A 207 -0.91 19.60 -1.47
CA GLN A 207 -2.22 18.94 -1.44
C GLN A 207 -2.12 17.46 -1.06
N TYR A 208 -3.09 16.99 -0.28
CA TYR A 208 -3.38 15.57 -0.17
C TYR A 208 -4.02 15.08 -1.48
N PHE A 209 -3.61 13.92 -1.96
CA PHE A 209 -4.12 13.29 -3.17
C PHE A 209 -5.65 13.10 -3.10
N GLU A 210 -6.15 12.72 -1.92
CA GLU A 210 -7.55 12.47 -1.62
C GLU A 210 -8.40 13.75 -1.55
N GLN A 211 -7.76 14.91 -1.42
CA GLN A 211 -8.42 16.20 -1.39
C GLN A 211 -8.57 16.74 -2.81
N TYR A 212 -7.84 17.79 -3.18
CA TYR A 212 -8.03 18.45 -4.46
C TYR A 212 -7.90 17.51 -5.67
N PRO A 213 -6.85 16.67 -5.83
CA PRO A 213 -6.64 15.89 -7.05
C PRO A 213 -7.77 14.90 -7.33
N MET A 214 -8.10 14.02 -6.37
CA MET A 214 -9.20 13.06 -6.53
C MET A 214 -10.56 13.77 -6.59
N ARG A 215 -10.81 14.78 -5.75
CA ARG A 215 -12.09 15.50 -5.78
C ARG A 215 -12.32 16.19 -7.13
N GLN A 216 -11.31 16.82 -7.69
CA GLN A 216 -11.41 17.48 -8.99
C GLN A 216 -11.55 16.45 -10.12
N ALA A 217 -10.78 15.36 -10.10
CA ALA A 217 -10.92 14.28 -11.08
C ALA A 217 -12.33 13.66 -11.05
N ALA A 218 -12.96 13.53 -9.88
CA ALA A 218 -14.35 13.09 -9.76
C ALA A 218 -15.33 14.08 -10.39
N ILE A 219 -15.17 15.38 -10.11
CA ILE A 219 -15.99 16.45 -10.73
C ILE A 219 -15.85 16.42 -12.26
N ASP A 220 -14.63 16.24 -12.76
CA ASP A 220 -14.31 16.15 -14.19
C ASP A 220 -14.78 14.82 -14.84
N ARG A 221 -15.39 13.92 -14.05
CA ARG A 221 -15.79 12.56 -14.47
C ARG A 221 -14.62 11.74 -15.03
N GLN A 222 -13.43 11.94 -14.46
CA GLN A 222 -12.17 11.26 -14.78
C GLN A 222 -11.79 10.19 -13.74
N MET A 223 -12.74 9.81 -12.88
CA MET A 223 -12.60 8.70 -11.95
C MET A 223 -13.56 7.57 -12.27
N THR A 224 -13.12 6.34 -12.03
CA THR A 224 -13.97 5.14 -11.95
C THR A 224 -13.53 4.28 -10.77
N VAL A 225 -14.29 3.24 -10.47
CA VAL A 225 -14.02 2.32 -9.35
C VAL A 225 -13.83 0.90 -9.87
N TYR A 226 -12.97 0.14 -9.21
CA TYR A 226 -12.95 -1.32 -9.24
C TYR A 226 -13.53 -1.81 -7.91
N ARG A 227 -14.61 -2.60 -7.93
CA ARG A 227 -15.27 -3.06 -6.69
C ARG A 227 -14.60 -4.34 -6.22
N HIS A 228 -13.89 -4.25 -5.10
CA HIS A 228 -13.23 -5.39 -4.48
C HIS A 228 -14.07 -5.88 -3.29
N GLU A 229 -14.71 -7.02 -3.49
CA GLU A 229 -15.65 -7.62 -2.53
C GLU A 229 -15.00 -8.64 -1.60
N ALA A 230 -13.70 -8.90 -1.75
CA ALA A 230 -12.99 -9.93 -0.99
C ALA A 230 -12.15 -9.29 0.13
N PHE A 231 -11.11 -9.97 0.60
CA PHE A 231 -10.34 -9.53 1.76
C PHE A 231 -9.60 -8.21 1.49
N TRP A 232 -9.79 -7.23 2.39
CA TRP A 232 -8.99 -6.02 2.45
C TRP A 232 -8.84 -5.60 3.91
N GLN A 233 -7.63 -5.24 4.31
CA GLN A 233 -7.36 -4.81 5.68
C GLN A 233 -6.23 -3.78 5.75
N CYS A 234 -6.50 -2.65 6.40
CA CYS A 234 -5.45 -1.70 6.81
C CYS A 234 -4.87 -2.05 8.19
N MET A 235 -3.66 -1.54 8.48
CA MET A 235 -2.99 -1.76 9.76
C MET A 235 -2.86 -0.46 10.58
N ASP A 236 -3.97 0.21 10.87
CA ASP A 236 -4.05 1.48 11.61
C ASP A 236 -3.91 1.36 13.13
N ASN A 237 -4.29 0.21 13.72
CA ASN A 237 -4.31 0.01 15.17
C ASN A 237 -3.67 -1.33 15.62
N PRO A 238 -3.34 -1.49 16.92
CA PRO A 238 -2.72 -2.72 17.43
C PRO A 238 -3.55 -4.00 17.23
N ARG A 239 -4.88 -3.90 17.21
CA ARG A 239 -5.76 -5.06 16.96
C ARG A 239 -5.57 -5.59 15.54
N GLU A 240 -5.51 -4.69 14.56
CA GLU A 240 -5.29 -5.05 13.15
C GLU A 240 -3.89 -5.64 12.95
N TYR A 241 -2.87 -5.06 13.60
CA TYR A 241 -1.52 -5.61 13.61
C TYR A 241 -1.49 -7.07 14.13
N GLN A 242 -2.16 -7.33 15.26
CA GLN A 242 -2.26 -8.67 15.83
C GLN A 242 -3.03 -9.62 14.90
N MET A 243 -4.13 -9.15 14.31
CA MET A 243 -4.93 -9.95 13.38
C MET A 243 -4.13 -10.38 12.15
N LEU A 244 -3.42 -9.44 11.50
CA LEU A 244 -2.60 -9.75 10.33
C LEU A 244 -1.48 -10.74 10.67
N ASN A 245 -0.81 -10.58 11.82
CA ASN A 245 0.21 -11.53 12.27
C ASN A 245 -0.36 -12.91 12.62
N GLN A 246 -1.58 -12.99 13.16
CA GLN A 246 -2.27 -14.27 13.38
C GLN A 246 -2.64 -14.97 12.07
N LEU A 247 -3.10 -14.22 11.07
CA LEU A 247 -3.39 -14.78 9.75
C LEU A 247 -2.11 -15.32 9.08
N TRP A 248 -1.02 -14.55 9.17
CA TRP A 248 0.29 -14.95 8.65
C TRP A 248 0.84 -16.20 9.34
N SER A 249 0.93 -16.20 10.67
CA SER A 249 1.48 -17.33 11.44
C SER A 249 0.71 -18.64 11.27
N LYS A 250 -0.60 -18.57 10.98
CA LYS A 250 -1.44 -19.75 10.69
C LYS A 250 -1.31 -20.25 9.25
N GLY A 251 -0.58 -19.55 8.38
CA GLY A 251 -0.49 -19.86 6.95
C GLY A 251 -1.77 -19.53 6.17
N ASN A 252 -2.67 -18.72 6.73
CA ASN A 252 -3.98 -18.40 6.17
C ASN A 252 -4.12 -16.90 5.89
N ALA A 253 -3.05 -16.25 5.40
CA ALA A 253 -3.04 -14.85 5.04
C ALA A 253 -3.75 -14.64 3.69
N PRO A 254 -4.97 -14.06 3.61
CA PRO A 254 -5.73 -14.07 2.36
C PRO A 254 -5.05 -13.27 1.24
N TRP A 255 -4.30 -12.22 1.59
CA TRP A 255 -3.56 -11.40 0.62
C TRP A 255 -2.44 -12.14 -0.12
N THR A 256 -2.13 -13.39 0.27
CA THR A 256 -1.15 -14.24 -0.42
C THR A 256 -1.76 -15.13 -1.51
N THR A 257 -3.06 -15.01 -1.78
CA THR A 257 -3.79 -15.91 -2.69
C THR A 257 -3.19 -15.97 -4.10
N HIS A 258 -2.56 -14.88 -4.56
CA HIS A 258 -2.00 -14.77 -5.92
C HIS A 258 -0.47 -14.90 -5.99
N TRP A 259 0.20 -15.18 -4.86
CA TRP A 259 1.67 -15.23 -4.77
C TRP A 259 2.30 -16.45 -5.45
#